data_AF-A0A2V7KCV8-F1
#
_entry.id   AF-A0A2V7KCV8-F1
#
_cell.length_a   1.000
_cell.length_b   1.000
_cell.length_c   1.000
_cell.angle_alpha   90.00
_cell.angle_beta   90.00
_cell.angle_gamma   90.00
#
_symmetry.space_group_name_H-M   'P 1'
#
loop_
_entity.id
_entity.type
_entity.pdbx_description
1 polymer ?
#
loop_
_entity_poly.entity_id
_entity_poly.type
_entity_poly.pdbx_seq_one_letter_code
_entity_poly.pdbx_strand_id
1 'polypeptide(L)'
;SASMENTLLVGDFLFVNKAAFGGELEIPLIGIHCCRLPAFGTPHRDEVIVFRSVEDSTPDLNIVKRLIGMPGDTLQMVHDTVTRNGQRLDEPYALHT
;
A
#
# COMPACT_ATOMS: atom_id res chain seq x y z
N SER A 1 11.45 -8.42 -0.70
CA SER A 1 10.85 -9.19 0.40
C SER A 1 9.75 -10.06 -0.17
N ALA A 2 9.62 -11.30 0.31
CA ALA A 2 8.65 -12.30 -0.15
C ALA A 2 7.18 -12.00 0.19
N SER A 3 6.91 -10.90 0.93
CA SER A 3 5.59 -10.60 1.49
C SER A 3 4.44 -10.48 0.48
N MET A 4 4.74 -10.26 -0.80
CA MET A 4 3.75 -10.16 -1.88
C MET A 4 3.97 -11.22 -2.97
N GLU A 5 4.80 -12.25 -2.77
CA GLU A 5 5.29 -13.16 -3.84
C GLU A 5 4.20 -13.81 -4.71
N ASN A 6 3.01 -14.05 -4.18
CA ASN A 6 1.89 -14.58 -4.99
C ASN A 6 1.22 -13.54 -5.89
N THR A 7 1.40 -12.25 -5.63
CA THR A 7 0.88 -11.16 -6.45
C THR A 7 2.00 -10.44 -7.23
N LEU A 8 3.19 -10.32 -6.64
CA LEU A 8 4.36 -9.60 -7.15
C LEU A 8 5.61 -10.40 -6.82
N LEU A 9 6.29 -10.93 -7.83
CA LEU A 9 7.49 -11.73 -7.66
C LEU A 9 8.70 -10.85 -7.38
N VAL A 10 9.71 -11.43 -6.72
CA VAL A 10 11.00 -10.75 -6.51
C VAL A 10 11.65 -10.53 -7.88
N GLY A 11 11.77 -9.25 -8.28
CA GLY A 11 12.33 -8.84 -9.57
C GLY A 11 11.34 -8.11 -10.49
N ASP A 12 10.06 -8.07 -10.13
CA ASP A 12 9.06 -7.33 -10.90
C ASP A 12 9.28 -5.81 -10.84
N PHE A 13 9.14 -5.15 -11.98
CA PHE A 13 9.14 -3.69 -12.08
C PHE A 13 7.72 -3.16 -11.97
N LEU A 14 7.48 -2.33 -10.95
CA LEU A 14 6.16 -1.75 -10.67
C LEU A 14 6.07 -0.34 -11.22
N PHE A 15 5.04 -0.06 -12.03
CA PHE A 15 4.61 1.30 -12.32
C PHE A 15 3.64 1.76 -11.24
N VAL A 16 4.04 2.77 -10.46
CA VAL A 16 3.25 3.29 -9.33
C VAL A 16 2.70 4.67 -9.66
N ASN A 17 1.39 4.86 -9.51
CA ASN A 17 0.76 6.16 -9.65
C ASN A 17 0.78 6.95 -8.33
N LYS A 18 1.86 7.72 -8.11
CA LYS A 18 1.99 8.59 -6.92
C LYS A 18 1.02 9.78 -6.93
N ALA A 19 0.53 10.21 -8.09
CA ALA A 19 -0.40 11.34 -8.19
C ALA A 19 -1.76 11.04 -7.56
N ALA A 20 -2.18 9.76 -7.57
CA ALA A 20 -3.42 9.33 -6.93
C ALA A 20 -3.43 9.54 -5.40
N PHE A 21 -2.26 9.45 -4.74
CA PHE A 21 -2.15 9.50 -3.27
C PHE A 21 -1.63 10.85 -2.72
N GLY A 22 -1.26 11.78 -3.60
CA GLY A 22 -0.63 13.05 -3.21
C GLY A 22 0.84 12.82 -2.85
N GLY A 23 1.72 13.12 -3.80
CA GLY A 23 3.16 12.99 -3.64
C GLY A 23 3.85 14.33 -3.41
N GLU A 24 5.07 14.28 -2.88
CA GLU A 24 6.01 15.39 -3.05
C GLU A 24 6.28 15.57 -4.54
N LEU A 25 5.99 16.75 -5.07
CA LEU A 25 6.39 17.10 -6.44
C LEU A 25 7.90 17.33 -6.44
N GLU A 26 8.62 16.41 -7.07
CA GLU A 26 10.02 16.56 -7.40
C GLU A 26 10.12 17.14 -8.82
N ILE A 27 10.73 18.32 -8.96
CA ILE A 27 10.98 18.89 -10.29
C ILE A 27 12.32 18.33 -10.78
N PRO A 28 12.33 17.42 -11.78
CA PRO A 28 13.57 16.88 -12.32
C PRO A 28 14.43 18.03 -12.87
N LEU A 29 15.76 17.88 -12.75
CA LEU A 29 16.81 18.84 -13.14
C LEU A 29 17.21 19.89 -12.09
N ILE A 30 16.33 20.25 -11.14
CA ILE A 30 16.58 21.32 -10.16
C ILE A 30 16.66 20.83 -8.70
N GLY A 31 16.23 19.59 -8.42
CA GLY A 31 16.30 18.99 -7.08
C GLY A 31 15.46 19.70 -6.01
N ILE A 32 14.50 20.54 -6.44
CA ILE A 32 13.63 21.30 -5.53
C ILE A 32 12.38 20.46 -5.21
N HIS A 33 12.21 20.16 -3.92
CA HIS A 33 10.97 19.62 -3.36
C HIS A 33 10.09 20.80 -2.95
N CYS A 34 9.32 21.33 -3.90
CA CYS A 34 8.58 22.58 -3.65
C CYS A 34 7.35 22.37 -2.77
N CYS A 35 6.56 21.34 -3.09
CA CYS A 35 5.18 21.33 -2.64
C CYS A 35 4.57 19.92 -2.68
N ARG A 36 3.84 19.57 -1.61
CA ARG A 36 3.05 18.33 -1.52
C ARG A 36 1.77 18.53 -2.31
N LEU A 37 1.60 17.81 -3.40
CA LEU A 37 0.40 17.90 -4.21
C LEU A 37 -0.77 17.24 -3.47
N PRO A 38 -1.99 17.80 -3.56
CA PRO A 38 -3.18 17.12 -3.08
C PRO A 38 -3.35 15.79 -3.84
N ALA A 39 -3.93 14.80 -3.14
CA ALA A 39 -4.28 13.54 -3.77
C ALA A 39 -5.37 13.79 -4.83
N PHE A 40 -5.10 13.37 -6.07
CA PHE A 40 -6.07 13.48 -7.18
C PHE A 40 -7.03 12.30 -7.25
N GLY A 41 -6.80 11.25 -6.45
CA GLY A 41 -7.66 10.08 -6.34
C GLY A 41 -7.95 9.74 -4.88
N THR A 42 -8.95 8.90 -4.70
CA THR A 42 -9.23 8.26 -3.41
C THR A 42 -8.77 6.81 -3.52
N PRO A 43 -7.99 6.29 -2.57
CA PRO A 43 -7.62 4.89 -2.59
C PRO A 43 -8.84 3.99 -2.45
N HIS A 44 -8.86 2.90 -3.20
CA HIS A 44 -9.90 1.89 -3.12
C HIS A 44 -9.41 0.67 -2.34
N ARG A 45 -10.35 0.03 -1.66
CA ARG A 45 -10.11 -1.23 -0.97
C ARG A 45 -9.60 -2.26 -1.98
N ASP A 46 -8.74 -3.14 -1.47
CA ASP A 46 -8.12 -4.23 -2.21
C ASP A 46 -7.09 -3.77 -3.27
N GLU A 47 -6.80 -2.47 -3.40
CA GLU A 47 -5.68 -1.97 -4.20
C GLU A 47 -4.32 -2.27 -3.56
N VAL A 48 -3.29 -2.43 -4.41
CA VAL A 48 -1.90 -2.54 -3.96
C VAL A 48 -1.29 -1.14 -3.91
N ILE A 49 -0.80 -0.77 -2.74
CA ILE A 49 -0.24 0.56 -2.47
C ILE A 49 1.23 0.47 -2.08
N VAL A 50 1.95 1.56 -2.35
CA VAL A 50 3.36 1.71 -1.98
C VAL A 50 3.50 2.91 -1.06
N PHE A 51 4.14 2.71 0.10
CA PHE A 51 4.39 3.77 1.06
C PHE A 51 5.79 3.64 1.67
N ARG A 52 6.33 4.71 2.24
CA ARG A 52 7.61 4.69 2.94
C ARG A 52 7.42 4.02 4.30
N SER A 53 8.34 3.13 4.68
CA SER A 53 8.40 2.51 5.99
C SER A 53 8.41 3.57 7.09
N VAL A 54 7.68 3.30 8.16
CA VAL A 54 7.69 4.11 9.40
C VAL A 54 8.64 3.54 10.45
N GLU A 55 9.29 2.41 10.16
CA GLU A 55 10.20 1.75 11.09
C GLU A 55 11.57 2.44 11.11
N ASP A 56 12.04 2.81 12.30
CA ASP A 56 13.34 3.47 12.50
C ASP A 56 14.54 2.61 12.06
N SER A 57 14.35 1.29 11.98
CA SER A 57 15.36 0.33 11.54
C SER A 57 15.60 0.35 10.02
N THR A 58 14.66 0.90 9.23
CA THR A 58 14.74 0.95 7.77
C THR A 58 14.23 2.27 7.20
N PRO A 59 14.90 3.41 7.51
CA PRO A 59 14.54 4.69 6.92
C PRO A 59 14.62 4.61 5.40
N ASP A 60 13.64 5.24 4.73
CA ASP A 60 13.50 5.33 3.27
C ASP A 60 13.21 4.03 2.50
N LEU A 61 12.88 2.92 3.19
CA LEU A 61 12.42 1.71 2.52
C LEU A 61 11.01 1.89 1.96
N ASN A 62 10.82 1.65 0.66
CA ASN A 62 9.48 1.56 0.06
C ASN A 62 8.89 0.17 0.32
N ILE A 63 7.71 0.13 0.93
CA ILE A 63 6.97 -1.08 1.24
C ILE A 63 5.76 -1.17 0.31
N VAL A 64 5.52 -2.37 -0.23
CA VAL A 64 4.35 -2.69 -1.04
C VAL A 64 3.39 -3.57 -0.23
N LYS A 65 2.14 -3.13 -0.07
CA LYS A 65 1.08 -3.85 0.67
C LYS A 65 -0.28 -3.69 -0.03
N ARG A 66 -1.25 -4.52 0.33
CA ARG A 66 -2.65 -4.39 -0.09
C ARG A 66 -3.46 -3.57 0.91
N LEU A 67 -4.33 -2.69 0.43
CA LEU A 67 -5.21 -1.86 1.25
C LEU A 67 -6.46 -2.65 1.70
N ILE A 68 -6.41 -3.21 2.90
CA ILE A 68 -7.50 -4.04 3.44
C ILE A 68 -8.62 -3.21 4.09
N GLY A 69 -8.29 -2.09 4.71
CA GLY A 69 -9.26 -1.22 5.40
C GLY A 69 -9.00 0.26 5.18
N MET A 70 -10.08 1.03 5.29
CA MET A 70 -10.10 2.49 5.18
C MET A 70 -10.52 3.13 6.50
N PRO A 71 -10.31 4.45 6.70
CA PRO A 71 -10.81 5.14 7.88
C PRO A 71 -12.30 4.85 8.11
N GLY A 72 -12.64 4.41 9.32
CA GLY A 72 -14.00 3.98 9.69
C GLY A 72 -14.25 2.48 9.60
N ASP A 73 -13.37 1.71 8.96
CA ASP A 73 -13.46 0.25 8.95
C ASP A 73 -12.94 -0.33 10.28
N THR A 74 -13.64 -1.35 10.80
CA THR A 74 -13.17 -2.22 11.88
C THR A 74 -12.65 -3.52 11.28
N LEU A 75 -11.37 -3.81 11.50
CA LEU A 75 -10.74 -5.05 11.04
C LEU A 75 -10.50 -6.00 12.20
N GLN A 76 -10.73 -7.28 11.96
CA GLN A 76 -10.43 -8.37 12.89
C GLN A 76 -9.77 -9.52 12.12
N MET A 77 -8.79 -10.18 12.74
CA MET A 77 -8.16 -11.38 12.21
C MET A 77 -8.29 -12.50 13.24
N VAL A 78 -8.89 -13.62 12.85
CA VAL A 78 -9.10 -14.80 13.70
C VAL A 78 -8.84 -16.06 12.87
N HIS A 79 -7.90 -16.90 13.31
CA HIS A 79 -7.52 -18.14 12.61
C HIS A 79 -7.31 -17.93 11.10
N ASP A 80 -6.40 -17.01 10.75
CA ASP A 80 -6.05 -16.63 9.37
C ASP A 80 -7.21 -16.13 8.50
N THR A 81 -8.34 -15.78 9.11
CA THR A 81 -9.48 -15.18 8.44
C THR A 81 -9.58 -13.71 8.81
N VAL A 82 -9.61 -12.83 7.81
CA VAL A 82 -9.91 -11.41 8.02
C VAL A 82 -11.41 -11.15 7.95
N THR A 83 -11.92 -10.43 8.92
CA THR A 83 -13.27 -9.85 8.96
C THR A 83 -13.16 -8.33 8.91
N ARG A 84 -13.92 -7.69 8.01
CA ARG A 84 -14.06 -6.24 7.88
C ARG A 84 -15.50 -5.85 8.19
N ASN A 85 -15.70 -4.99 9.19
CA ASN A 85 -17.02 -4.55 9.66
C ASN A 85 -17.96 -5.72 9.98
N GLY A 86 -17.42 -6.79 10.59
CA GLY A 86 -18.16 -8.01 10.94
C GLY A 86 -18.44 -8.97 9.78
N GLN A 87 -18.06 -8.62 8.55
CA GLN A 87 -18.20 -9.49 7.37
C GLN A 87 -16.86 -10.13 7.02
N ARG A 88 -16.85 -11.45 6.79
CA ARG A 88 -15.64 -12.15 6.32
C ARG A 88 -15.24 -11.57 4.97
N LEU A 89 -13.96 -11.23 4.84
CA LEU A 89 -13.40 -10.75 3.59
C LEU A 89 -13.13 -11.95 2.67
N ASP A 90 -13.45 -11.79 1.38
CA ASP A 90 -13.05 -12.75 0.36
C ASP A 90 -11.63 -12.39 -0.11
N GLU A 91 -10.67 -13.26 0.20
CA GLU A 91 -9.24 -13.02 -0.02
C GLU A 91 -8.65 -14.10 -0.92
N PRO A 92 -8.98 -14.13 -2.23
CA PRO A 92 -8.47 -15.14 -3.16
C PRO A 92 -6.94 -15.10 -3.31
N TYR A 93 -6.30 -14.02 -2.85
CA TYR A 93 -4.86 -13.81 -2.83
C TYR A 93 -4.17 -14.31 -1.54
N ALA A 94 -4.92 -14.64 -0.48
CA ALA A 94 -4.36 -14.99 0.82
C ALA A 94 -3.99 -16.48 0.89
N LEU A 95 -2.78 -16.77 1.39
CA LEU A 95 -2.37 -18.13 1.72
C LEU A 95 -2.92 -18.51 3.09
N HIS A 96 -3.79 -19.51 3.11
CA HIS A 96 -4.24 -20.15 4.35
C HIS A 96 -3.41 -21.42 4.47
N THR A 97 -2.53 -21.50 5.48
CA THR A 97 -1.67 -22.67 5.70
C THR A 97 -2.19 -23.49 6.86
#